data_AF-A0A2E6RCA4-F1
#
_entry.id   AF-A0A2E6RCA4-F1
#
_cell.length_a   1.000
_cell.length_b   1.000
_cell.length_c   1.000
_cell.angle_alpha   90.00
_cell.angle_beta   90.00
_cell.angle_gamma   90.00
#
_symmetry.space_group_name_H-M   'P 1'
#
loop_
_entity.id
_entity.type
_entity.pdbx_description
1 polymer ?
#
loop_
_entity_poly.entity_id
_entity_poly.type
_entity_poly.pdbx_seq_one_letter_code
_entity_poly.pdbx_strand_id
1 'polypeptide(L)'
;MTFSTRQFVTAVALIASAAVLGGCAASGGAGGGSERDIVTTVYQEHAGSSRERVVFPGLDGWRQLDGDNIVVRTRFNDYFLLTLEAACASDLMFSSSLQLAIAQQTRNTLSRFDTVRAGDSSCRIQYIREVDHQAVAEELADRDIDEPFIRLNRDR
;
A
#
# COMPACT_ATOMS: atom_id res chain seq x y z
N MET A 1 -32.24 -62.25 27.69
CA MET A 1 -31.24 -62.45 26.62
C MET A 1 -30.96 -61.05 26.03
N THR A 2 -30.37 -60.09 26.74
CA THR A 2 -28.97 -59.87 27.19
C THR A 2 -27.98 -59.56 26.04
N PHE A 3 -27.19 -58.48 26.25
CA PHE A 3 -26.03 -57.93 25.51
C PHE A 3 -26.32 -56.90 24.39
N SER A 4 -25.64 -55.75 24.28
CA SER A 4 -24.69 -55.03 25.16
C SER A 4 -24.39 -53.66 24.55
N THR A 5 -24.75 -52.59 25.25
CA THR A 5 -24.32 -51.20 24.99
C THR A 5 -22.88 -51.04 25.49
N ARG A 6 -21.86 -51.45 24.72
CA ARG A 6 -20.44 -51.31 25.14
C ARG A 6 -19.41 -51.65 24.06
N GLN A 7 -19.17 -50.73 23.12
CA GLN A 7 -17.89 -50.62 22.41
C GLN A 7 -17.56 -49.11 22.34
N PHE A 8 -17.40 -48.42 23.47
CA PHE A 8 -16.08 -48.17 24.07
C PHE A 8 -14.97 -48.20 23.01
N VAL A 9 -14.63 -47.03 22.48
CA VAL A 9 -13.43 -46.31 22.93
C VAL A 9 -12.18 -47.13 22.62
N THR A 10 -11.74 -47.11 21.37
CA THR A 10 -10.32 -47.18 20.93
C THR A 10 -10.25 -47.23 19.41
N ALA A 11 -10.26 -46.08 18.77
CA ALA A 11 -9.65 -45.88 17.46
C ALA A 11 -9.29 -44.39 17.31
N VAL A 12 -8.60 -43.87 18.32
CA VAL A 12 -7.85 -42.63 18.20
C VAL A 12 -6.55 -42.95 17.46
N ALA A 13 -6.20 -42.04 16.55
CA ALA A 13 -4.89 -41.79 15.98
C ALA A 13 -4.58 -42.41 14.61
N LEU A 14 -4.08 -41.48 13.77
CA LEU A 14 -3.26 -41.62 12.57
C LEU A 14 -4.02 -41.60 11.24
N ILE A 15 -4.09 -40.39 10.66
CA ILE A 15 -3.46 -39.95 9.39
C ILE A 15 -3.99 -38.51 9.19
N ALA A 16 -3.32 -37.46 9.66
CA ALA A 16 -2.16 -36.80 9.06
C ALA A 16 -2.36 -36.39 7.59
N SER A 17 -2.50 -35.07 7.38
CA SER A 17 -2.02 -34.32 6.21
C SER A 17 -2.86 -34.37 4.92
N ALA A 18 -3.62 -33.30 4.66
CA ALA A 18 -3.77 -32.78 3.29
C ALA A 18 -4.20 -31.30 3.28
N ALA A 19 -3.23 -30.46 2.90
CA ALA A 19 -3.38 -29.25 2.09
C ALA A 19 -4.27 -28.11 2.61
N VAL A 20 -3.62 -27.19 3.31
CA VAL A 20 -3.86 -25.76 3.15
C VAL A 20 -3.39 -25.38 1.74
N LEU A 21 -4.34 -25.14 0.84
CA LEU A 21 -4.17 -24.36 -0.40
C LEU A 21 -5.28 -23.30 -0.31
N GLY A 22 -4.97 -22.02 -0.13
CA GLY A 22 -4.17 -21.25 -1.09
C GLY A 22 -5.14 -20.75 -2.15
N GLY A 23 -5.76 -19.61 -1.89
CA GLY A 23 -6.77 -19.03 -2.77
C GLY A 23 -7.44 -17.82 -2.13
N CYS A 24 -6.67 -16.77 -1.84
CA CYS A 24 -7.23 -15.44 -1.95
C CYS A 24 -7.72 -15.35 -3.40
N ALA A 25 -9.01 -15.54 -3.62
CA ALA A 25 -9.65 -15.05 -4.82
C ALA A 25 -9.55 -13.52 -4.75
N ALA A 26 -8.40 -12.99 -5.15
CA ALA A 26 -8.33 -11.70 -5.78
C ALA A 26 -9.22 -11.85 -7.01
N SER A 27 -10.52 -11.61 -6.82
CA SER A 27 -11.46 -11.47 -7.90
C SER A 27 -10.97 -10.27 -8.71
N GLY A 28 -10.19 -10.58 -9.74
CA GLY A 28 -9.79 -9.66 -10.79
C GLY A 28 -11.06 -9.09 -11.43
N GLY A 29 -11.47 -7.95 -10.89
CA GLY A 29 -12.46 -7.05 -11.46
C GLY A 29 -11.76 -5.90 -12.16
N ALA A 30 -10.75 -6.18 -12.98
CA ALA A 30 -10.26 -5.22 -13.95
C ALA A 30 -11.30 -5.13 -15.08
N GLY A 31 -12.22 -4.20 -14.98
CA GLY A 31 -13.25 -4.01 -16.00
C GLY A 31 -14.04 -2.73 -15.83
N GLY A 32 -13.39 -1.57 -16.01
CA GLY A 32 -14.09 -0.30 -16.19
C GLY A 32 -13.46 0.96 -15.59
N GLY A 33 -12.34 0.85 -14.86
CA GLY A 33 -11.61 2.01 -14.32
C GLY A 33 -10.64 2.61 -15.32
N SER A 34 -10.34 3.90 -15.19
CA SER A 34 -9.25 4.54 -15.93
C SER A 34 -7.89 3.94 -15.52
N GLU A 35 -6.84 4.10 -16.33
CA GLU A 35 -5.47 3.65 -15.98
C GLU A 35 -5.01 4.22 -14.63
N ARG A 36 -5.41 5.46 -14.30
CA ARG A 36 -5.13 6.07 -12.98
C ARG A 36 -5.81 5.32 -11.83
N ASP A 37 -7.04 4.87 -12.02
CA ASP A 37 -7.78 4.12 -10.99
C ASP A 37 -7.14 2.75 -10.78
N ILE A 38 -6.69 2.14 -11.88
CA ILE A 38 -5.91 0.91 -11.86
C ILE A 38 -4.63 1.10 -11.04
N VAL A 39 -3.79 2.07 -11.41
CA VAL A 39 -2.53 2.34 -10.73
C VAL A 39 -2.76 2.60 -9.24
N THR A 40 -3.75 3.42 -8.90
CA THR A 40 -4.14 3.71 -7.52
C THR A 40 -4.50 2.43 -6.76
N THR A 41 -5.29 1.55 -7.35
CA THR A 41 -5.68 0.27 -6.76
C THR A 41 -4.46 -0.59 -6.48
N VAL A 42 -3.55 -0.74 -7.45
CA VAL A 42 -2.33 -1.54 -7.28
C VAL A 42 -1.48 -1.01 -6.12
N TYR A 43 -1.26 0.30 -6.05
CA TYR A 43 -0.52 0.88 -4.91
C TYR A 43 -1.19 0.62 -3.56
N GLN A 44 -2.53 0.64 -3.50
CA GLN A 44 -3.26 0.39 -2.26
C GLN A 44 -3.24 -1.08 -1.86
N GLU A 45 -3.30 -2.01 -2.82
CA GLU A 45 -3.26 -3.46 -2.58
C GLU A 45 -1.90 -3.94 -2.10
N HIS A 46 -0.82 -3.36 -2.63
CA HIS A 46 0.56 -3.64 -2.23
C HIS A 46 1.09 -2.72 -1.12
N ALA A 47 0.20 -1.95 -0.49
CA ALA A 47 0.51 -1.18 0.70
C ALA A 47 0.25 -2.03 1.96
N GLY A 48 1.26 -2.13 2.82
CA GLY A 48 1.15 -2.84 4.08
C GLY A 48 0.22 -2.17 5.10
N SER A 49 0.25 -2.68 6.34
CA SER A 49 -0.51 -2.12 7.45
C SER A 49 -0.13 -0.65 7.73
N SER A 50 -1.11 0.16 8.11
CA SER A 50 -0.86 1.53 8.56
C SER A 50 0.03 1.57 9.80
N ARG A 51 1.04 2.44 9.79
CA ARG A 51 1.99 2.65 10.89
C ARG A 51 1.88 4.09 11.39
N GLU A 52 2.06 4.29 12.69
CA GLU A 52 2.04 5.65 13.26
C GLU A 52 3.29 6.46 12.90
N ARG A 53 4.43 5.77 12.72
CA ARG A 53 5.74 6.37 12.51
C ARG A 53 6.63 5.44 11.69
N VAL A 54 7.41 6.01 10.78
CA VAL A 54 8.39 5.30 9.93
C VAL A 54 9.69 6.08 9.82
N VAL A 55 10.77 5.38 9.47
CA VAL A 55 12.04 6.02 9.11
C VAL A 55 11.85 6.70 7.76
N PHE A 56 12.15 8.00 7.71
CA PHE A 56 11.97 8.83 6.52
C PHE A 56 13.11 9.85 6.44
N PRO A 57 14.27 9.46 5.88
CA PRO A 57 15.50 10.27 5.86
C PRO A 57 15.42 11.52 4.97
N GLY A 58 14.35 11.64 4.19
CA GLY A 58 14.09 12.77 3.31
C GLY A 58 13.28 12.35 2.10
N LEU A 59 12.54 13.30 1.55
CA LEU A 59 11.77 13.12 0.32
C LEU A 59 12.70 13.20 -0.89
N ASP A 60 12.62 12.22 -1.78
CA ASP A 60 13.32 12.19 -3.07
C ASP A 60 12.36 12.44 -4.24
N GLY A 61 11.15 11.91 -4.16
CA GLY A 61 10.12 12.13 -5.16
C GLY A 61 8.74 11.81 -4.61
N TRP A 62 7.72 12.30 -5.31
CA TRP A 62 6.33 12.02 -4.97
C TRP A 62 5.48 12.00 -6.23
N ARG A 63 4.31 11.36 -6.12
CA ARG A 63 3.27 11.35 -7.14
C ARG A 63 1.91 11.31 -6.46
N GLN A 64 0.96 12.08 -7.00
CA GLN A 64 -0.45 11.95 -6.63
C GLN A 64 -1.07 10.75 -7.34
N LEU A 65 -1.82 9.93 -6.59
CA LEU A 65 -2.57 8.80 -7.13
C LEU A 65 -4.02 9.21 -7.39
N ASP A 66 -4.66 9.78 -6.37
CA ASP A 66 -6.03 10.28 -6.42
C ASP A 66 -6.18 11.54 -5.56
N GLY A 67 -7.40 11.88 -5.15
CA GLY A 67 -7.68 13.07 -4.36
C GLY A 67 -6.86 13.14 -3.06
N ASP A 68 -6.86 12.10 -2.23
CA ASP A 68 -6.26 12.12 -0.90
C ASP A 68 -5.07 11.17 -0.74
N ASN A 69 -4.77 10.35 -1.74
CA ASN A 69 -3.65 9.42 -1.71
C ASN A 69 -2.49 9.92 -2.56
N ILE A 70 -1.31 9.97 -1.93
CA ILE A 70 -0.04 10.24 -2.59
C ILE A 70 0.93 9.12 -2.29
N VAL A 71 1.78 8.79 -3.25
CA VAL A 71 2.95 7.96 -3.02
C VAL A 71 4.19 8.84 -2.94
N VAL A 72 5.02 8.58 -1.94
CA VAL A 72 6.29 9.28 -1.73
C VAL A 72 7.43 8.28 -1.73
N ARG A 73 8.59 8.72 -2.20
CA ARG A 73 9.83 7.95 -2.21
C ARG A 73 10.86 8.62 -1.33
N THR A 74 11.56 7.83 -0.51
CA THR A 74 12.68 8.29 0.29
C THR A 74 13.97 8.34 -0.52
N ARG A 75 14.99 9.02 0.00
CA ARG A 75 16.35 8.97 -0.57
C ARG A 75 16.98 7.57 -0.62
N PHE A 76 16.47 6.62 0.15
CA PHE A 76 16.96 5.23 0.16
C PHE A 76 16.05 4.28 -0.62
N ASN A 77 15.15 4.84 -1.46
CA ASN A 77 14.22 4.08 -2.30
C ASN A 77 13.17 3.28 -1.53
N ASP A 78 12.82 3.71 -0.31
CA ASP A 78 11.62 3.23 0.35
C ASP A 78 10.40 3.99 -0.19
N TYR A 79 9.30 3.29 -0.42
CA TYR A 79 8.07 3.87 -0.92
C TYR A 79 7.00 3.84 0.16
N PHE A 80 6.31 4.96 0.33
CA PHE A 80 5.21 5.06 1.28
C PHE A 80 3.97 5.63 0.60
N LEU A 81 2.84 4.95 0.80
CA LEU A 81 1.52 5.45 0.48
C LEU A 81 1.02 6.26 1.68
N LEU A 82 0.81 7.55 1.44
CA LEU A 82 0.27 8.47 2.42
C LEU A 82 -1.18 8.79 2.03
N THR A 83 -2.09 8.61 2.98
CA THR A 83 -3.46 9.10 2.85
C THR A 83 -3.57 10.39 3.66
N LEU A 84 -4.03 11.45 3.02
CA LEU A 84 -4.14 12.79 3.57
C LEU A 84 -5.57 13.06 4.07
N GLU A 85 -5.75 14.17 4.78
CA GLU A 85 -7.07 14.65 5.16
C GLU A 85 -7.82 15.20 3.93
N ALA A 86 -9.08 14.79 3.74
CA ALA A 86 -9.85 15.03 2.50
C ALA A 86 -9.99 16.51 2.09
N ALA A 87 -9.91 17.45 3.04
CA ALA A 87 -9.91 18.89 2.75
C ALA A 87 -8.75 19.34 1.84
N CYS A 88 -7.70 18.53 1.72
CA CYS A 88 -6.54 18.81 0.88
C CYS A 88 -6.63 18.27 -0.54
N ALA A 89 -7.60 17.41 -0.83
CA ALA A 89 -7.65 16.73 -2.11
C ALA A 89 -7.88 17.68 -3.28
N SER A 90 -8.72 18.69 -3.08
CA SER A 90 -9.00 19.72 -4.09
C SER A 90 -7.76 20.46 -4.54
N ASP A 91 -6.84 20.76 -3.62
CA ASP A 91 -5.71 21.64 -3.91
C ASP A 91 -4.53 20.90 -4.56
N LEU A 92 -4.39 19.61 -4.25
CA LEU A 92 -3.39 18.73 -4.86
C LEU A 92 -3.70 18.46 -6.33
N MET A 93 -4.99 18.32 -6.68
CA MET A 93 -5.43 17.99 -8.05
C MET A 93 -5.03 19.00 -9.13
N PHE A 94 -4.74 20.25 -8.76
CA PHE A 94 -4.40 21.30 -9.72
C PHE A 94 -2.90 21.47 -9.96
N SER A 95 -2.05 20.66 -9.33
CA SER A 95 -0.61 20.91 -9.42
C SER A 95 0.28 19.69 -9.39
N SER A 96 0.41 19.08 -10.57
CA SER A 96 1.51 18.19 -10.91
C SER A 96 2.88 18.89 -10.97
N SER A 97 2.95 20.23 -10.83
CA SER A 97 4.18 21.04 -10.88
C SER A 97 4.59 21.68 -9.54
N LEU A 98 3.78 21.56 -8.49
CA LEU A 98 4.10 22.16 -7.18
C LEU A 98 5.21 21.37 -6.48
N GLN A 99 6.06 22.09 -5.75
CA GLN A 99 7.03 21.47 -4.86
C GLN A 99 6.27 20.93 -3.64
N LEU A 100 6.27 19.60 -3.46
CA LEU A 100 5.79 18.98 -2.24
C LEU A 100 6.89 18.99 -1.19
N ALA A 101 6.57 19.45 0.00
CA ALA A 101 7.45 19.39 1.15
C ALA A 101 6.74 18.66 2.30
N ILE A 102 7.51 17.91 3.09
CA ILE A 102 6.98 17.24 4.28
C ILE A 102 7.58 17.90 5.51
N ALA A 103 6.72 18.46 6.35
CA ALA A 103 7.08 19.13 7.58
C ALA A 103 7.23 18.13 8.71
N GLN A 104 8.41 17.51 8.81
CA GLN A 104 8.73 16.53 9.85
C GLN A 104 8.96 17.21 11.19
N GLN A 105 8.23 16.80 12.23
CA GLN A 105 8.48 17.26 13.60
C GLN A 105 9.76 16.64 14.19
N THR A 106 10.13 15.44 13.73
CA THR A 106 11.33 14.72 14.17
C THR A 106 12.21 14.43 12.95
N ARG A 107 13.51 14.74 13.04
CA ARG A 107 14.46 14.49 11.95
C ARG A 107 14.43 13.01 11.53
N ASN A 108 14.48 12.77 10.22
CA ASN A 108 14.55 11.44 9.60
C ASN A 108 13.37 10.52 9.94
N THR A 109 12.25 11.07 10.36
CA THR A 109 11.10 10.30 10.84
C THR A 109 9.82 10.91 10.30
N LEU A 110 8.97 10.09 9.69
CA LEU A 110 7.65 10.50 9.26
C LEU A 110 6.62 9.94 10.23
N SER A 111 5.72 10.80 10.69
CA SER A 111 4.66 10.51 11.64
C SER A 111 3.32 10.95 11.06
N ARG A 112 2.22 10.32 11.46
CA ARG A 112 0.86 10.79 11.08
C ARG A 112 0.55 12.21 11.55
N PHE A 113 1.28 12.72 12.55
CA PHE A 113 1.11 14.10 13.02
C PHE A 113 1.88 15.12 12.19
N ASP A 114 2.71 14.67 11.25
CA ASP A 114 3.40 15.53 10.30
C ASP A 114 2.44 16.02 9.22
N THR A 115 2.91 17.00 8.45
CA THR A 115 2.09 17.71 7.48
C THR A 115 2.76 17.75 6.11
N VAL A 116 2.01 17.43 5.09
CA VAL A 116 2.39 17.58 3.68
C VAL A 116 2.02 18.99 3.23
N ARG A 117 2.95 19.69 2.61
CA ARG A 117 2.73 21.03 2.04
C ARG A 117 2.84 20.95 0.53
N ALA A 118 1.83 21.46 -0.17
CA ALA A 118 1.81 21.58 -1.61
C ALA A 118 1.32 22.99 -1.96
N GLY A 119 2.25 23.86 -2.37
CA GLY A 119 1.95 25.29 -2.53
C GLY A 119 1.52 25.93 -1.21
N ASP A 120 0.36 26.57 -1.21
CA ASP A 120 -0.22 27.23 -0.03
C ASP A 120 -1.01 26.28 0.88
N SER A 121 -1.27 25.05 0.42
CA SER A 121 -2.07 24.06 1.14
C SER A 121 -1.21 23.20 2.06
N SER A 122 -1.77 22.88 3.23
CA SER A 122 -1.08 22.18 4.31
C SER A 122 -1.97 21.07 4.87
N CYS A 123 -1.53 19.83 4.71
CA CYS A 123 -2.35 18.62 4.79
C CYS A 123 -1.84 17.66 5.84
N ARG A 124 -2.66 17.35 6.84
CA ARG A 124 -2.27 16.36 7.86
C ARG A 124 -2.29 14.95 7.25
N ILE A 125 -1.30 14.16 7.63
CA ILE A 125 -1.23 12.75 7.25
C ILE A 125 -2.21 11.96 8.12
N GLN A 126 -3.03 11.10 7.52
CA GLN A 126 -3.92 10.21 8.28
C GLN A 126 -3.29 8.83 8.45
N TYR A 127 -2.76 8.28 7.37
CA TYR A 127 -2.20 6.94 7.33
C TYR A 127 -0.86 6.94 6.62
N ILE A 128 0.06 6.12 7.13
CA ILE A 128 1.36 5.87 6.51
C ILE A 128 1.45 4.37 6.29
N ARG A 129 1.51 3.95 5.02
CA ARG A 129 1.67 2.55 4.66
C ARG A 129 2.92 2.38 3.82
N GLU A 130 3.76 1.44 4.18
CA GLU A 130 4.92 1.06 3.36
C GLU A 130 4.42 0.29 2.13
N VAL A 131 4.96 0.61 0.96
CA VAL A 131 4.58 0.01 -0.32
C VAL A 131 5.64 -0.97 -0.76
N ASP A 132 5.21 -2.19 -1.11
CA ASP A 132 6.06 -3.12 -1.83
C ASP A 132 6.19 -2.68 -3.30
N HIS A 133 7.17 -1.81 -3.55
CA HIS A 133 7.38 -1.22 -4.86
C HIS A 133 7.77 -2.26 -5.93
N GLN A 134 8.34 -3.41 -5.53
CA GLN A 134 8.68 -4.48 -6.48
C GLN A 134 7.41 -5.17 -6.95
N ALA A 135 6.54 -5.55 -6.00
CA ALA A 135 5.25 -6.16 -6.33
C ALA A 135 4.35 -5.23 -7.17
N VAL A 136 4.32 -3.92 -6.86
CA VAL A 136 3.63 -2.94 -7.72
C VAL A 136 4.24 -2.90 -9.12
N ALA A 137 5.57 -2.88 -9.23
CA ALA A 137 6.26 -2.82 -10.53
C ALA A 137 6.00 -4.06 -11.39
N GLU A 138 5.91 -5.22 -10.76
CA GLU A 138 5.60 -6.50 -11.40
C GLU A 138 4.15 -6.50 -11.89
N GLU A 139 3.19 -6.16 -11.03
CA GLU A 139 1.78 -6.17 -11.42
C GLU A 139 1.47 -5.14 -12.53
N LEU A 140 2.02 -3.92 -12.45
CA LEU A 140 1.79 -2.92 -13.49
C LEU A 140 2.44 -3.32 -14.82
N ALA A 141 3.59 -3.99 -14.78
CA ALA A 141 4.23 -4.52 -15.99
C ALA A 141 3.41 -5.65 -16.63
N ASP A 142 2.84 -6.56 -15.83
CA ASP A 142 1.94 -7.62 -16.30
C ASP A 142 0.67 -7.06 -16.97
N ARG A 143 0.29 -5.85 -16.60
CA ARG A 143 -0.87 -5.12 -17.14
C ARG A 143 -0.52 -4.19 -18.30
N ASP A 144 0.75 -4.19 -18.76
CA ASP A 144 1.29 -3.31 -19.79
C ASP A 144 1.10 -1.81 -19.50
N ILE A 145 1.14 -1.44 -18.20
CA ILE A 145 1.01 -0.05 -17.73
C ILE A 145 2.39 0.52 -17.42
N ASP A 146 2.71 1.63 -18.08
CA ASP A 146 3.93 2.38 -17.81
C ASP A 146 3.76 3.30 -16.59
N GLU A 147 4.30 2.86 -15.44
CA GLU A 147 4.42 3.69 -14.25
C GLU A 147 5.87 4.20 -14.10
N PRO A 148 6.15 5.48 -14.45
CA PRO A 148 7.52 6.00 -14.43
C PRO A 148 8.07 6.24 -13.02
N PHE A 149 7.24 6.46 -12.01
CA PHE A 149 7.69 6.76 -10.65
C PHE A 149 8.35 5.55 -9.96
N ILE A 150 7.93 4.35 -10.33
CA ILE A 150 8.53 3.08 -9.92
C ILE A 150 9.63 2.64 -10.88
N ARG A 151 9.48 2.86 -12.20
CA ARG A 151 10.50 2.44 -13.18
C ARG A 151 11.87 3.11 -13.02
N LEU A 152 11.93 4.34 -12.50
CA LEU A 152 13.17 5.12 -12.37
C LEU A 152 14.29 4.44 -11.54
N ASN A 153 14.03 3.31 -10.88
CA ASN A 153 15.03 2.54 -10.12
C ASN A 153 15.33 1.13 -10.63
N ARG A 154 14.63 0.62 -11.65
CA ARG A 154 14.91 -0.74 -12.16
C ARG A 154 16.28 -0.82 -12.86
N ASP A 155 16.79 0.32 -13.35
CA ASP A 155 17.97 0.42 -14.22
C ASP A 155 19.23 0.98 -13.53
N ARG A 156 19.28 1.01 -12.19
CA ARG A 156 20.40 1.56 -11.42
C ARG A 156 21.01 0.53 -10.47
#